data_AF-A0AB36V0J8-F1
#
_entry.id   AF-A0AB36V0J8-F1
#
_cell.length_a   1.000
_cell.length_b   1.000
_cell.length_c   1.000
_cell.angle_alpha   90.00
_cell.angle_beta   90.00
_cell.angle_gamma   90.00
#
_symmetry.space_group_name_H-M   'P 1'
#
loop_
_entity.id
_entity.type
_entity.pdbx_description
1 polymer ?
#
loop_
_entity_poly.entity_id
_entity_poly.type
_entity_poly.pdbx_seq_one_letter_code
_entity_poly.pdbx_strand_id
1 'polypeptide(L)'
;DHIYELEDINVQYGACDVEIDLTTAMIPEGETVIVIRGVVGNIRLYVPYDIELSLNHSVIVGRVLLPGHEETGFNRNVTFRTEQY
;
A
#
# COMPACT_ATOMS: atom_id res chain seq x y z
N ASP A 1 0.75 7.89 23.64
CA ASP A 1 0.05 7.43 22.43
C ASP A 1 -0.57 8.61 21.72
N HIS A 2 -0.10 8.92 20.51
CA HIS A 2 -0.65 9.98 19.67
C HIS A 2 -1.39 9.29 18.54
N ILE A 3 -2.71 9.37 18.56
CA ILE A 3 -3.54 8.92 17.45
C ILE A 3 -3.34 9.96 16.33
N TYR A 4 -2.85 9.52 15.17
CA TYR A 4 -2.70 10.35 13.99
C TYR A 4 -3.88 10.07 13.05
N GLU A 5 -4.52 11.15 12.57
CA GLU A 5 -5.56 11.06 11.55
C GLU A 5 -4.91 10.87 10.18
N LEU A 6 -5.28 9.80 9.48
CA LEU A 6 -4.66 9.47 8.20
C LEU A 6 -5.13 10.44 7.11
N GLU A 7 -4.22 11.29 6.65
CA GLU A 7 -4.40 12.15 5.48
C GLU A 7 -3.93 11.46 4.20
N ASP A 8 -4.27 12.03 3.04
CA ASP A 8 -3.77 11.55 1.75
C ASP A 8 -2.24 11.63 1.68
N ILE A 9 -1.61 10.53 1.27
CA ILE A 9 -0.15 10.41 1.20
C ILE A 9 0.28 10.31 -0.25
N ASN A 10 1.27 11.12 -0.63
CA ASN A 10 1.95 11.00 -1.93
C ASN A 10 3.47 10.92 -1.72
N VAL A 11 4.02 9.74 -1.96
CA VAL A 11 5.47 9.50 -1.87
C VAL A 11 6.05 9.29 -3.26
N GLN A 12 7.11 10.03 -3.57
CA GLN A 12 7.93 9.80 -4.76
C GLN A 12 9.40 9.63 -4.38
N TYR A 13 10.03 8.55 -4.86
CA TYR A 13 11.43 8.25 -4.56
C TYR A 13 12.16 7.62 -5.74
N GLY A 14 13.48 7.75 -5.74
CA GLY A 14 14.37 7.13 -6.72
C GLY A 14 14.76 5.71 -6.31
N ALA A 15 15.80 5.62 -5.47
CA ALA A 15 16.30 4.37 -4.90
C ALA A 15 16.17 4.42 -3.37
N CYS A 16 15.14 3.79 -2.82
CA CYS A 16 14.88 3.73 -1.39
C CYS A 16 13.85 2.65 -1.07
N ASP A 17 13.90 2.10 0.14
CA ASP A 17 12.79 1.33 0.68
C ASP A 17 11.78 2.28 1.35
N VAL A 18 10.48 2.03 1.13
CA VAL A 18 9.37 2.77 1.75
C VAL A 18 8.64 1.83 2.69
N GLU A 19 8.47 2.27 3.93
CA GLU A 19 7.75 1.55 4.97
C GLU A 19 6.68 2.47 5.56
N ILE A 20 5.42 2.04 5.48
CA ILE A 20 4.26 2.78 5.98
C ILE A 20 3.52 1.86 6.94
N ASP A 21 3.38 2.32 8.19
CA ASP A 21 2.66 1.62 9.24
C ASP A 21 1.33 2.32 9.53
N LEU A 22 0.23 1.69 9.11
CA LEU A 22 -1.13 2.16 9.35
C LEU A 22 -1.78 1.49 10.57
N THR A 23 -1.07 0.58 11.27
CA THR A 23 -1.64 -0.19 12.39
C THR A 23 -2.08 0.67 13.57
N THR A 24 -1.55 1.89 13.67
CA THR A 24 -1.87 2.88 14.72
C THR A 24 -2.58 4.11 14.16
N ALA A 25 -2.82 4.16 12.85
CA ALA A 25 -3.48 5.28 12.20
C ALA A 25 -5.00 5.20 12.43
N MET A 26 -5.62 6.32 12.77
CA MET A 26 -7.07 6.43 12.75
C MET A 26 -7.49 6.83 11.35
N ILE A 27 -8.19 5.95 10.64
CA ILE A 27 -8.76 6.26 9.34
C ILE A 27 -10.06 7.06 9.59
N PRO A 28 -10.13 8.32 9.13
CA PRO A 28 -11.34 9.14 9.30
C PRO A 28 -12.52 8.54 8.53
N GLU A 29 -13.75 8.97 8.84
CA GLU A 29 -14.95 8.52 8.11
C GLU A 29 -14.82 8.87 6.61
N GLY A 30 -14.65 7.85 5.76
CA GLY A 30 -14.51 8.02 4.31
C GLY A 30 -13.44 7.12 3.70
N GLU A 31 -12.84 7.58 2.60
CA GLU A 31 -11.70 6.94 1.93
C GLU A 31 -10.46 7.82 2.07
N THR A 32 -9.33 7.22 2.44
CA THR A 32 -8.00 7.87 2.38
C THR A 32 -7.18 7.25 1.27
N VAL A 33 -6.57 8.08 0.42
CA VAL A 33 -5.82 7.60 -0.74
C VAL A 33 -4.32 7.74 -0.52
N ILE A 34 -3.60 6.62 -0.65
CA ILE A 34 -2.14 6.57 -0.58
C ILE A 34 -1.59 6.26 -1.97
N VAL A 35 -0.72 7.13 -2.48
CA VAL A 35 -0.05 6.98 -3.77
C VAL A 35 1.45 6.91 -3.59
N ILE A 36 2.07 5.81 -4.01
CA ILE A 36 3.50 5.57 -3.89
C ILE A 36 4.08 5.35 -5.30
N ARG A 37 5.11 6.14 -5.65
CA ARG A 37 5.83 6.02 -6.92
C ARG A 37 7.34 5.91 -6.66
N GLY A 38 7.91 4.79 -7.07
CA GLY A 38 9.32 4.50 -6.92
C GLY A 38 9.96 4.01 -8.22
N VAL A 39 11.29 4.06 -8.29
CA VAL A 39 12.04 3.40 -9.38
C VAL A 39 12.65 2.09 -8.88
N VAL A 40 13.35 2.11 -7.74
CA VAL A 40 14.03 0.94 -7.17
C VAL A 40 13.85 0.91 -5.66
N GLY A 41 13.50 -0.26 -5.13
CA GLY A 41 13.39 -0.52 -3.71
C GLY A 41 12.09 -1.23 -3.36
N ASN A 42 11.93 -1.55 -2.08
CA ASN A 42 10.78 -2.28 -1.56
C ASN A 42 9.73 -1.31 -1.00
N ILE A 43 8.46 -1.67 -1.16
CA ILE A 43 7.34 -1.00 -0.48
C ILE A 43 6.75 -1.99 0.51
N ARG A 44 6.72 -1.63 1.80
CA ARG A 44 6.06 -2.39 2.87
C ARG A 44 4.95 -1.55 3.48
N LEU A 45 3.73 -2.08 3.43
CA LEU A 45 2.54 -1.44 3.99
C LEU A 45 1.97 -2.36 5.08
N TYR A 46 1.93 -1.87 6.32
CA TYR A 46 1.26 -2.56 7.42
C TYR A 46 -0.14 -2.01 7.57
N VAL A 47 -1.13 -2.88 7.42
CA VAL A 47 -2.55 -2.51 7.40
C VAL A 47 -3.26 -3.22 8.56
N PRO A 48 -4.10 -2.52 9.34
CA PRO A 48 -4.98 -3.13 10.32
C PRO A 48 -5.92 -4.20 9.69
N TYR A 49 -6.31 -5.22 10.46
CA TYR A 49 -7.20 -6.29 9.97
C TYR A 49 -8.68 -5.86 9.90
N ASP A 50 -9.04 -4.76 10.53
CA ASP A 50 -10.39 -4.24 10.70
C ASP A 50 -10.76 -3.15 9.69
N ILE A 51 -9.94 -2.97 8.64
CA ILE A 51 -10.21 -2.02 7.57
C ILE A 51 -10.32 -2.71 6.21
N GLU A 52 -11.14 -2.13 5.34
CA GLU A 52 -11.24 -2.54 3.94
C GLU A 52 -10.17 -1.83 3.10
N LEU A 53 -9.60 -2.54 2.13
CA LEU A 53 -8.48 -2.06 1.31
C LEU A 53 -8.72 -2.34 -0.18
N SER A 54 -8.51 -1.33 -1.02
CA SER A 54 -8.34 -1.47 -2.47
C SER A 54 -6.95 -1.04 -2.89
N LEU A 55 -6.23 -1.95 -3.54
CA LEU A 55 -4.87 -1.75 -4.02
C LEU A 55 -4.82 -1.91 -5.53
N ASN A 56 -4.22 -0.93 -6.22
CA ASN A 56 -3.78 -1.07 -7.60
C ASN A 56 -2.27 -0.81 -7.66
N HIS A 57 -1.51 -1.83 -8.01
CA HIS A 57 -0.06 -1.77 -8.04
C HIS A 57 0.47 -2.16 -9.42
N SER A 58 1.38 -1.34 -9.95
CA SER A 58 2.02 -1.57 -11.24
C SER A 58 3.53 -1.63 -11.09
N VAL A 59 4.18 -2.64 -11.66
CA VAL A 59 5.62 -2.83 -11.57
C VAL A 59 6.21 -3.36 -12.87
N ILE A 60 7.37 -2.83 -13.26
CA ILE A 60 8.08 -3.28 -14.46
C ILE A 60 8.84 -4.58 -14.21
N VAL A 61 9.57 -4.71 -13.11
CA VAL A 61 10.18 -5.97 -12.66
C VAL A 61 10.03 -6.02 -11.16
N GLY A 62 9.42 -7.08 -10.65
CA GLY A 62 9.34 -7.25 -9.21
C GLY A 62 8.40 -8.35 -8.77
N ARG A 63 8.16 -8.35 -7.48
CA ARG A 63 7.24 -9.25 -6.80
C ARG A 63 6.30 -8.44 -5.92
N VAL A 64 5.04 -8.85 -5.89
CA VAL A 64 3.98 -8.32 -5.04
C VAL A 64 3.54 -9.45 -4.13
N LEU A 65 3.53 -9.17 -2.83
CA LEU A 65 3.05 -10.08 -1.79
C LEU A 65 1.81 -9.47 -1.18
N LEU A 66 0.68 -10.16 -1.31
CA LEU A 66 -0.62 -9.78 -0.77
C LEU A 66 -1.16 -10.93 0.08
N PRO A 67 -2.14 -10.69 0.96
CA PRO A 67 -2.78 -11.75 1.73
C PRO A 67 -3.31 -12.86 0.82
N GLY A 68 -2.74 -14.07 0.94
CA GLY A 68 -3.14 -15.24 0.14
C GLY A 68 -2.77 -15.18 -1.35
N HIS A 69 -2.00 -14.18 -1.80
CA HIS A 69 -1.67 -13.99 -3.21
C HIS A 69 -0.24 -13.47 -3.39
N GLU A 70 0.56 -14.18 -4.19
CA GLU A 70 1.92 -13.76 -4.58
C GLU A 70 1.98 -13.69 -6.10
N GLU A 71 2.49 -12.56 -6.61
CA GLU A 71 2.67 -12.32 -8.04
C GLU A 71 4.09 -11.86 -8.31
N THR A 72 4.76 -12.46 -9.28
CA THR A 72 6.12 -12.08 -9.69
C THR A 72 6.21 -11.99 -11.20
N GLY A 73 6.94 -11.00 -11.71
CA GLY A 73 7.28 -10.99 -13.13
C GLY A 73 7.66 -9.62 -13.70
N PHE A 74 7.52 -9.55 -15.02
CA PHE A 74 7.78 -8.35 -15.82
C PHE A 74 6.48 -7.69 -16.26
N ASN A 75 6.43 -6.35 -16.21
CA ASN A 75 5.33 -5.49 -16.62
C ASN A 75 3.97 -5.97 -16.10
N ARG A 76 3.85 -6.04 -14.78
CA ARG A 76 2.66 -6.53 -14.09
C ARG A 76 1.85 -5.38 -13.53
N ASN A 77 0.53 -5.49 -13.68
CA ASN A 77 -0.43 -4.73 -12.90
C ASN A 77 -1.24 -5.71 -12.06
N VAL A 78 -1.31 -5.47 -10.76
CA VAL A 78 -2.01 -6.29 -9.78
C VAL A 78 -3.06 -5.42 -9.12
N THR A 79 -4.30 -5.90 -9.10
CA THR A 79 -5.39 -5.28 -8.36
C THR A 79 -5.87 -6.22 -7.29
N PHE A 80 -6.06 -5.71 -6.08
CA PHE A 80 -6.54 -6.47 -4.93
C PHE A 80 -7.57 -5.65 -4.18
N ARG A 81 -8.64 -6.31 -3.73
CA ARG A 81 -9.68 -5.72 -2.89
C ARG A 81 -10.10 -6.71 -1.83
N THR A 82 -10.32 -6.22 -0.62
CA THR A 82 -11.01 -6.98 0.43
C THR A 82 -12.48 -7.13 0.08
N GLU A 83 -13.15 -8.13 0.65
CA GLU A 83 -14.52 -8.50 0.25
C GLU A 83 -15.56 -7.41 0.50
N GLN A 84 -15.32 -6.52 1.48
CA GLN A 84 -16.29 -5.51 1.90
C GLN A 84 -15.89 -4.09 1.47
N TYR A 85 -14.91 -3.95 0.57
CA TYR A 85 -14.51 -2.68 -0.07
C TYR A 85 -15.51 -2.21 -1.13
#